data_AF-Q4V4H9-F1
#
_entry.id   AF-Q4V4H9-F1
#
_cell.length_a   1.000
_cell.length_b   1.000
_cell.length_c   1.000
_cell.angle_alpha   90.00
_cell.angle_beta   90.00
_cell.angle_gamma   90.00
#
_symmetry.space_group_name_H-M   'P 1'
#
loop_
_entity.id
_entity.type
_entity.pdbx_description
1 polymer ?
#
loop_
_entity_poly.entity_id
_entity_poly.type
_entity_poly.pdbx_seq_one_letter_code
_entity_poly.pdbx_strand_id
1 'polypeptide(L)'
;HCVSFEDLYVRLGDYETLDPMPYCLNNHCIPKFYNISVDMKIVHENYNGITLQNDIALLRMSEAVEYSDYVRPICLLVGEQMQSIPMFTVTGWGETEYGQFSRILLNATLYNMDISYCNIKFNKQADRSQICAGSHTSNTCKGDSGGPLSSKFHYGNRLLSFQYGLVSYGSERCAANVAGVYTNVSYHREWIFNKMVQFKPTGHTTFWLSKLVGQTCNITDIIRNIELMYNRIVYEN
;
A
#
# COMPACT_ATOMS: atom_id res chain seq x y z
N HIS A 1 -11.93 1.97 -3.65
CA HIS A 1 -12.96 0.93 -3.86
C HIS A 1 -13.02 -0.11 -2.72
N CYS A 2 -11.95 -0.36 -1.96
CA CYS A 2 -11.93 -1.40 -0.90
C CYS A 2 -12.63 -1.06 0.43
N VAL A 3 -13.23 0.13 0.58
CA VAL A 3 -13.58 0.71 1.89
C VAL A 3 -15.09 0.78 2.15
N SER A 4 -15.89 -0.03 1.44
CA SER A 4 -17.35 0.00 1.50
C SER A 4 -17.99 -0.84 2.62
N PHE A 5 -17.22 -1.68 3.30
CA PHE A 5 -17.72 -2.54 4.38
C PHE A 5 -17.98 -1.74 5.65
N GLU A 6 -18.96 -2.11 6.48
CA GLU A 6 -19.24 -1.43 7.76
C GLU A 6 -18.15 -1.72 8.80
N ASP A 7 -17.85 -3.00 9.04
CA ASP A 7 -16.74 -3.43 9.89
C ASP A 7 -15.50 -3.73 9.04
N LEU A 8 -14.35 -3.22 9.47
CA LEU A 8 -13.10 -3.38 8.76
C LEU A 8 -11.96 -3.58 9.75
N TYR A 9 -11.12 -4.57 9.48
CA TYR A 9 -9.93 -4.85 10.25
C TYR A 9 -8.69 -4.80 9.38
N VAL A 10 -7.58 -4.34 9.95
CA VAL A 10 -6.27 -4.37 9.32
C VAL A 10 -5.42 -5.43 9.97
N ARG A 11 -4.88 -6.34 9.16
CA ARG A 11 -3.94 -7.36 9.60
C ARG A 11 -2.51 -6.93 9.27
N LEU A 12 -1.67 -6.79 10.29
CA LEU A 12 -0.31 -6.25 10.18
C LEU A 12 0.73 -7.29 10.59
N GLY A 13 1.86 -7.35 9.87
CA GLY A 13 3.00 -8.25 10.19
C GLY A 13 2.84 -9.68 9.68
N ASP A 14 1.75 -9.98 8.98
CA ASP A 14 1.45 -11.30 8.47
C ASP A 14 2.38 -11.70 7.30
N TYR A 15 2.66 -12.99 7.19
CA TYR A 15 3.42 -13.61 6.09
C TYR A 15 2.69 -14.83 5.55
N GLU A 16 2.12 -15.64 6.45
CA GLU A 16 1.37 -16.84 6.12
C GLU A 16 -0.01 -16.80 6.79
N THR A 17 -1.03 -16.64 5.95
CA THR A 17 -2.38 -16.25 6.39
C THR A 17 -3.14 -17.29 7.23
N LEU A 18 -2.70 -18.55 7.18
CA LEU A 18 -3.34 -19.71 7.84
C LEU A 18 -2.58 -20.25 9.06
N ASP A 19 -1.44 -19.67 9.42
CA ASP A 19 -0.70 -20.08 10.62
C ASP A 19 -0.91 -19.06 11.75
N PRO A 20 -1.73 -19.39 12.77
CA PRO A 20 -2.05 -18.49 13.86
C PRO A 20 -1.02 -18.51 15.00
N MET A 21 0.02 -19.36 14.95
CA MET A 21 0.89 -19.54 16.13
C MET A 21 1.83 -18.34 16.36
N PRO A 22 1.85 -17.76 17.57
CA PRO A 22 2.81 -16.72 17.92
C PRO A 22 4.23 -17.29 18.02
N TYR A 23 5.24 -16.47 17.75
CA TYR A 23 6.62 -16.86 17.97
C TYR A 23 6.98 -16.64 19.44
N CYS A 24 7.24 -17.72 20.17
CA CYS A 24 7.56 -17.68 21.59
C CYS A 24 9.01 -18.08 21.86
N LEU A 25 9.76 -17.23 22.56
CA LEU A 25 11.10 -17.50 23.07
C LEU A 25 11.16 -17.15 24.56
N ASN A 26 11.55 -18.09 25.42
CA ASN A 26 11.68 -17.88 26.88
C ASN A 26 10.45 -17.22 27.54
N ASN A 27 9.25 -17.75 27.31
CA ASN A 27 7.96 -17.19 27.77
C ASN A 27 7.61 -15.77 27.26
N HIS A 28 8.40 -15.21 26.34
CA HIS A 28 8.04 -13.99 25.62
C HIS A 28 7.51 -14.37 24.23
N CYS A 29 6.21 -14.16 24.02
CA CYS A 29 5.55 -14.43 22.75
C CYS A 29 5.30 -13.14 21.99
N ILE A 30 5.76 -13.08 20.74
CA ILE A 30 5.47 -11.99 19.82
C ILE A 30 4.32 -12.47 18.91
N PRO A 31 3.19 -11.74 18.84
CA PRO A 31 2.12 -12.08 17.93
C PRO A 31 2.66 -12.04 16.49
N LYS A 32 2.39 -13.10 15.71
CA LYS A 32 2.84 -13.21 14.31
C LYS A 32 2.21 -12.12 13.44
N PHE A 33 1.04 -11.63 13.84
CA PHE A 33 0.36 -10.50 13.23
C PHE A 33 -0.48 -9.75 14.28
N TYR A 34 -0.78 -8.48 14.02
CA TYR A 34 -1.84 -7.75 14.70
C TYR A 34 -3.12 -7.81 13.89
N ASN A 35 -4.28 -7.88 14.54
CA ASN A 35 -5.59 -7.72 13.91
C ASN A 35 -6.33 -6.57 14.61
N ILE A 36 -6.49 -5.44 13.91
CA ILE A 36 -6.89 -4.18 14.55
C ILE A 36 -8.08 -3.60 13.83
N SER A 37 -9.10 -3.20 14.59
CA SER A 37 -10.29 -2.56 14.03
C SER A 37 -9.97 -1.18 13.45
N VAL A 38 -10.66 -0.82 12.38
CA VAL A 38 -10.61 0.51 11.79
C VAL A 38 -11.69 1.38 12.41
N ASP A 39 -11.28 2.46 13.09
CA ASP A 39 -12.22 3.39 13.74
C ASP A 39 -12.64 4.53 12.82
N MET A 40 -11.89 4.78 11.74
CA MET A 40 -12.21 5.83 10.78
C MET A 40 -11.73 5.50 9.36
N LYS A 41 -12.61 5.77 8.39
CA LYS A 41 -12.38 5.59 6.95
C LYS A 41 -12.48 6.95 6.28
N ILE A 42 -11.41 7.37 5.64
CA ILE A 42 -11.29 8.69 5.02
C ILE A 42 -11.14 8.48 3.52
N VAL A 43 -12.25 8.56 2.78
CA VAL A 43 -12.27 8.42 1.31
C VAL A 43 -11.93 9.75 0.67
N HIS A 44 -11.18 9.72 -0.43
CA HIS A 44 -10.93 10.91 -1.22
C HIS A 44 -12.25 11.53 -1.72
N GLU A 45 -12.42 12.83 -1.52
CA GLU A 45 -13.69 13.53 -1.77
C GLU A 45 -14.12 13.48 -3.23
N ASN A 46 -13.14 13.49 -4.14
CA ASN A 46 -13.35 13.40 -5.57
C ASN A 46 -13.25 11.97 -6.12
N TYR A 47 -13.36 10.93 -5.27
CA TYR A 47 -13.38 9.55 -5.74
C TYR A 47 -14.56 9.32 -6.70
N ASN A 48 -14.27 8.78 -7.89
CA ASN A 48 -15.28 8.46 -8.89
C ASN A 48 -15.33 6.94 -9.10
N GLY A 49 -16.44 6.31 -8.69
CA GLY A 49 -16.62 4.86 -8.80
C GLY A 49 -16.72 4.31 -10.22
N ILE A 50 -16.98 5.16 -11.22
CA ILE A 50 -17.09 4.76 -12.63
C ILE A 50 -15.71 4.80 -13.30
N THR A 51 -15.01 5.93 -13.17
CA THR A 51 -13.68 6.13 -13.80
C THR A 51 -12.55 5.56 -12.96
N LEU A 52 -12.78 5.29 -11.66
CA LEU A 52 -11.77 4.92 -10.67
C LEU A 52 -10.65 5.97 -10.55
N GLN A 53 -10.96 7.22 -10.86
CA GLN A 53 -10.12 8.36 -10.54
C GLN A 53 -10.17 8.64 -9.03
N ASN A 54 -9.04 9.11 -8.50
CA ASN A 54 -8.84 9.37 -7.07
C ASN A 54 -9.22 8.16 -6.19
N ASP A 55 -8.90 6.95 -6.65
CA ASP A 55 -9.18 5.70 -5.95
C ASP A 55 -8.17 5.47 -4.81
N ILE A 56 -8.32 6.29 -3.75
CA ILE A 56 -7.49 6.28 -2.55
C ILE A 56 -8.34 6.56 -1.31
N ALA A 57 -7.97 5.93 -0.20
CA ALA A 57 -8.54 6.18 1.12
C ALA A 57 -7.46 5.99 2.20
N LEU A 58 -7.65 6.67 3.34
CA LEU A 58 -6.88 6.40 4.56
C LEU A 58 -7.75 5.65 5.56
N LEU A 59 -7.15 4.68 6.23
CA LEU A 59 -7.76 3.95 7.33
C LEU A 59 -7.04 4.33 8.62
N ARG A 60 -7.78 4.77 9.62
CA ARG A 60 -7.26 4.97 10.97
C ARG A 60 -7.60 3.74 11.80
N MET A 61 -6.58 3.19 12.43
CA MET A 61 -6.70 2.07 13.36
C MET A 61 -7.20 2.59 14.70
N SER A 62 -8.02 1.78 15.38
CA SER A 62 -8.55 2.06 16.72
C SER A 62 -7.46 2.19 17.78
N GLU A 63 -6.30 1.58 17.55
CA GLU A 63 -5.15 1.62 18.44
C GLU A 63 -3.83 1.76 17.67
N ALA A 64 -2.82 2.27 18.36
CA ALA A 64 -1.47 2.36 17.83
C ALA A 64 -0.76 1.02 17.94
N VAL A 65 0.12 0.74 16.98
CA VAL A 65 0.92 -0.48 16.94
C VAL A 65 2.37 -0.14 17.19
N GLU A 66 3.03 -1.01 17.96
CA GLU A 66 4.46 -0.93 18.17
C GLU A 66 5.20 -1.44 16.95
N TYR A 67 6.25 -0.70 16.56
CA TYR A 67 7.10 -1.13 15.47
C TYR A 67 7.94 -2.32 15.89
N SER A 68 8.08 -3.28 14.99
CA SER A 68 8.87 -4.50 15.17
C SER A 68 9.66 -4.79 13.90
N ASP A 69 10.33 -5.94 13.81
CA ASP A 69 10.96 -6.37 12.57
C ASP A 69 9.95 -6.80 11.50
N TYR A 70 8.71 -7.05 11.89
CA TYR A 70 7.61 -7.45 11.00
C TYR A 70 6.61 -6.32 10.74
N VAL A 71 6.64 -5.25 11.55
CA VAL A 71 5.69 -4.12 11.48
C VAL A 71 6.43 -2.79 11.50
N ARG A 72 6.52 -2.11 10.35
CA ARG A 72 7.11 -0.77 10.15
C ARG A 72 6.37 -0.03 9.04
N PRO A 73 6.40 1.29 8.92
CA PRO A 73 5.72 1.97 7.80
C PRO A 73 6.55 1.97 6.51
N ILE A 74 5.89 2.10 5.35
CA ILE A 74 6.52 2.36 4.04
C ILE A 74 6.76 3.87 3.83
N CYS A 75 7.83 4.23 3.12
CA CYS A 75 8.09 5.65 2.80
C CYS A 75 7.05 6.16 1.79
N LEU A 76 6.59 7.39 2.01
CA LEU A 76 5.94 8.20 0.98
C LEU A 76 6.92 9.21 0.40
N LEU A 77 6.86 9.45 -0.91
CA LEU A 77 7.66 10.50 -1.54
C LEU A 77 7.10 11.88 -1.18
N VAL A 78 7.97 12.77 -0.69
CA VAL A 78 7.66 14.18 -0.45
C VAL A 78 8.64 15.03 -1.25
N GLY A 79 8.23 15.50 -2.43
CA GLY A 79 9.06 16.33 -3.33
C GLY A 79 8.78 16.10 -4.82
N GLU A 80 9.38 16.92 -5.69
CA GLU A 80 9.09 16.94 -7.13
C GLU A 80 9.84 15.92 -7.99
N GLN A 81 10.86 15.22 -7.47
CA GLN A 81 11.58 14.22 -8.27
C GLN A 81 10.93 12.84 -8.15
N MET A 82 9.83 12.63 -8.88
CA MET A 82 9.62 11.30 -9.46
C MET A 82 10.71 11.12 -10.52
N GLN A 83 11.82 10.50 -10.15
CA GLN A 83 12.64 9.83 -11.16
C GLN A 83 11.72 8.92 -11.98
N SER A 84 11.95 8.81 -13.28
CA SER A 84 11.22 7.86 -14.11
C SER A 84 11.47 6.46 -13.54
N ILE A 85 10.51 5.94 -12.76
CA ILE A 85 10.63 4.65 -12.10
C ILE A 85 10.46 3.60 -13.19
N PRO A 86 11.50 2.82 -13.53
CA PRO A 86 11.40 1.87 -14.64
C PRO A 86 10.60 0.63 -14.22
N MET A 87 10.69 0.26 -12.95
CA MET A 87 10.15 -0.97 -12.40
C MET A 87 9.57 -0.76 -11.01
N PHE A 88 8.50 -1.48 -10.76
CA PHE A 88 7.82 -1.55 -9.49
C PHE A 88 7.78 -2.99 -8.98
N THR A 89 7.61 -3.14 -7.68
CA THR A 89 7.28 -4.40 -7.02
C THR A 89 5.88 -4.28 -6.44
N VAL A 90 5.01 -5.19 -6.87
CA VAL A 90 3.73 -5.43 -6.21
C VAL A 90 3.87 -6.64 -5.30
N THR A 91 3.19 -6.62 -4.16
CA THR A 91 3.26 -7.70 -3.17
C THR A 91 1.87 -7.90 -2.58
N GLY A 92 1.47 -9.15 -2.40
CA GLY A 92 0.14 -9.50 -1.91
C GLY A 92 -0.08 -11.00 -1.72
N TRP A 93 -1.29 -11.32 -1.29
CA TRP A 93 -1.79 -12.70 -1.15
C TRP A 93 -2.91 -12.97 -2.15
N GLY A 94 -2.99 -12.18 -3.23
CA GLY A 94 -4.01 -12.33 -4.26
C GLY A 94 -4.03 -13.71 -4.91
N GLU A 95 -5.06 -13.89 -5.72
CA GLU A 95 -5.27 -15.04 -6.57
C GLU A 95 -4.08 -15.21 -7.52
N THR A 96 -3.48 -16.38 -7.51
CA THR A 96 -2.37 -16.78 -8.39
C THR A 96 -2.90 -17.18 -9.78
N GLU A 97 -2.00 -17.43 -10.74
CA GLU A 97 -2.34 -17.90 -12.08
C GLU A 97 -3.15 -19.21 -12.11
N TYR A 98 -3.17 -19.95 -11.00
CA TYR A 98 -3.95 -21.19 -10.82
C TYR A 98 -5.36 -20.96 -10.27
N GLY A 99 -5.76 -19.70 -10.08
CA GLY A 99 -7.07 -19.34 -9.52
C GLY A 99 -7.17 -19.56 -8.00
N GLN A 100 -6.04 -19.67 -7.31
CA GLN A 100 -5.97 -19.92 -5.86
C GLN A 100 -5.28 -18.76 -5.16
N PHE A 101 -5.86 -18.28 -4.07
CA PHE A 101 -5.21 -17.30 -3.20
C PHE A 101 -3.94 -17.89 -2.57
N SER A 102 -2.87 -17.12 -2.61
CA SER A 102 -1.62 -17.57 -1.99
C SER A 102 -1.73 -17.53 -0.46
N ARG A 103 -1.32 -18.62 0.18
CA ARG A 103 -1.20 -18.66 1.65
C ARG A 103 -0.06 -17.79 2.15
N ILE A 104 1.01 -17.74 1.36
CA ILE A 104 2.27 -17.05 1.66
C ILE A 104 2.32 -15.74 0.87
N LEU A 105 2.92 -14.71 1.44
CA LEU A 105 3.11 -13.43 0.76
C LEU A 105 3.98 -13.61 -0.49
N LEU A 106 3.45 -13.20 -1.64
CA LEU A 106 4.17 -13.23 -2.92
C LEU A 106 4.48 -11.81 -3.39
N ASN A 107 5.47 -11.69 -4.26
CA ASN A 107 5.75 -10.46 -4.96
C ASN A 107 5.97 -10.70 -6.46
N ALA A 108 5.79 -9.64 -7.24
CA ALA A 108 6.05 -9.63 -8.66
C ALA A 108 6.64 -8.29 -9.11
N THR A 109 7.51 -8.35 -10.11
CA THR A 109 8.07 -7.16 -10.76
C THR A 109 7.17 -6.72 -11.91
N LEU A 110 6.83 -5.44 -11.93
CA LEU A 110 6.06 -4.79 -12.98
C LEU A 110 6.90 -3.67 -13.61
N TYR A 111 6.73 -3.47 -14.91
CA TYR A 111 7.35 -2.41 -15.67
C TYR A 111 6.40 -1.23 -15.79
N ASN A 112 6.93 -0.03 -15.63
CA ASN A 112 6.20 1.20 -15.90
C ASN A 112 5.89 1.30 -17.39
N MET A 113 4.64 1.63 -17.73
CA MET A 113 4.14 1.68 -19.09
C MET A 113 3.51 3.04 -19.38
N ASP A 114 3.49 3.43 -20.65
CA ASP A 114 2.78 4.64 -21.04
C ASP A 114 1.28 4.49 -20.72
N ILE A 115 0.71 5.53 -20.10
CA ILE A 115 -0.69 5.54 -19.69
C ILE A 115 -1.66 5.34 -20.86
N SER A 116 -1.27 5.73 -22.08
CA SER A 116 -2.04 5.50 -23.31
C SER A 116 -2.30 4.02 -23.60
N TYR A 117 -1.36 3.13 -23.24
CA TYR A 117 -1.56 1.68 -23.38
C TYR A 117 -2.74 1.21 -22.54
N CYS A 118 -2.78 1.62 -21.27
CA CYS A 118 -3.90 1.32 -20.39
C CYS A 118 -5.20 1.99 -20.87
N ASN A 119 -5.14 3.21 -21.41
CA ASN A 119 -6.32 3.89 -21.93
C ASN A 119 -7.00 3.12 -23.06
N ILE A 120 -6.21 2.68 -24.04
CA ILE A 120 -6.68 1.86 -25.16
C ILE A 120 -7.20 0.52 -24.64
N LYS A 121 -6.44 -0.16 -23.77
CA LYS A 121 -6.77 -1.49 -23.27
C LYS A 121 -8.07 -1.54 -22.47
N PHE A 122 -8.29 -0.54 -21.61
CA PHE A 122 -9.45 -0.52 -20.72
C PHE A 122 -10.59 0.35 -21.23
N ASN A 123 -10.42 1.00 -22.38
CA ASN A 123 -11.36 1.98 -22.94
C ASN A 123 -11.79 3.02 -21.88
N LYS A 124 -10.82 3.51 -21.11
CA LYS A 124 -10.99 4.51 -20.05
C LYS A 124 -9.91 5.58 -20.21
N GLN A 125 -10.26 6.84 -20.01
CA GLN A 125 -9.28 7.91 -20.02
C GLN A 125 -8.68 8.06 -18.61
N ALA A 126 -7.49 7.49 -18.41
CA ALA A 126 -6.76 7.69 -17.18
C ALA A 126 -6.05 9.05 -17.16
N ASP A 127 -5.98 9.64 -15.97
CA ASP A 127 -5.35 10.94 -15.75
C ASP A 127 -4.05 10.83 -14.92
N ARG A 128 -3.55 11.98 -14.43
CA ARG A 128 -2.31 12.05 -13.65
C ARG A 128 -2.41 11.37 -12.27
N SER A 129 -3.62 11.09 -11.79
CA SER A 129 -3.87 10.36 -10.55
C SER A 129 -3.67 8.85 -10.73
N GLN A 130 -3.26 8.37 -11.91
CA GLN A 130 -3.16 6.97 -12.25
C GLN A 130 -1.80 6.62 -12.90
N ILE A 131 -1.36 5.38 -12.72
CA ILE A 131 -0.13 4.79 -13.23
C ILE A 131 -0.51 3.55 -14.04
N CYS A 132 0.07 3.38 -15.22
CA CYS A 132 -0.01 2.14 -15.98
C CYS A 132 1.26 1.32 -15.72
N ALA A 133 1.09 0.09 -15.26
CA ALA A 133 2.21 -0.83 -15.10
C ALA A 133 1.78 -2.26 -15.43
N GLY A 134 2.71 -3.09 -15.86
CA GLY A 134 2.41 -4.47 -16.22
C GLY A 134 3.65 -5.32 -16.34
N SER A 135 3.46 -6.62 -16.50
CA SER A 135 4.58 -7.52 -16.78
C SER A 135 4.23 -8.51 -17.88
N HIS A 136 5.28 -8.97 -18.56
CA HIS A 136 5.20 -10.03 -19.56
C HIS A 136 4.98 -11.40 -18.92
N THR A 137 5.31 -11.56 -17.64
CA THR A 137 5.31 -12.86 -16.94
C THR A 137 4.38 -12.89 -15.73
N SER A 138 3.89 -11.73 -15.28
CA SER A 138 3.13 -11.61 -14.04
C SER A 138 2.10 -10.47 -14.14
N ASN A 139 1.04 -10.53 -13.32
CA ASN A 139 0.05 -9.45 -13.23
C ASN A 139 -0.52 -9.42 -11.81
N THR A 140 -1.04 -8.27 -11.37
CA THR A 140 -1.87 -8.19 -10.16
C THR A 140 -3.23 -8.80 -10.42
N CYS A 141 -3.77 -9.53 -9.45
CA CYS A 141 -5.07 -10.19 -9.61
C CYS A 141 -6.03 -9.94 -8.44
N LYS A 142 -7.14 -10.70 -8.41
CA LYS A 142 -8.15 -10.59 -7.36
C LYS A 142 -7.50 -10.78 -6.00
N GLY A 143 -7.84 -9.95 -5.03
CA GLY A 143 -7.24 -10.00 -3.68
C GLY A 143 -5.98 -9.17 -3.50
N ASP A 144 -5.38 -8.63 -4.57
CA ASP A 144 -4.34 -7.59 -4.46
C ASP A 144 -4.95 -6.17 -4.43
N SER A 145 -6.27 -6.04 -4.65
CA SER A 145 -7.01 -4.77 -4.66
C SER A 145 -6.70 -3.87 -3.45
N GLY A 146 -6.28 -2.64 -3.72
CA GLY A 146 -5.84 -1.68 -2.69
C GLY A 146 -4.45 -1.96 -2.11
N GLY A 147 -3.80 -3.05 -2.54
CA GLY A 147 -2.43 -3.39 -2.18
C GLY A 147 -1.42 -2.40 -2.78
N PRO A 148 -0.20 -2.36 -2.25
CA PRO A 148 0.78 -1.34 -2.64
C PRO A 148 1.57 -1.73 -3.90
N LEU A 149 1.81 -0.71 -4.74
CA LEU A 149 2.82 -0.71 -5.78
C LEU A 149 4.04 0.06 -5.26
N SER A 150 5.17 -0.59 -5.10
CA SER A 150 6.36 -0.01 -4.46
C SER A 150 7.59 -0.02 -5.37
N SER A 151 8.63 0.73 -5.01
CA SER A 151 9.95 0.60 -5.62
C SER A 151 11.05 1.03 -4.63
N LYS A 152 12.26 0.48 -4.80
CA LYS A 152 13.38 0.69 -3.87
C LYS A 152 14.34 1.75 -4.40
N PHE A 153 14.74 2.69 -3.55
CA PHE A 153 15.71 3.73 -3.88
C PHE A 153 16.73 3.94 -2.77
N HIS A 154 17.96 4.24 -3.17
CA HIS A 154 18.98 4.67 -2.23
C HIS A 154 18.72 6.11 -1.81
N TYR A 155 18.66 6.33 -0.50
CA TYR A 155 18.67 7.65 0.12
C TYR A 155 19.87 7.71 1.08
N GLY A 156 20.90 8.46 0.70
CA GLY A 156 22.22 8.36 1.31
C GLY A 156 22.74 6.92 1.20
N ASN A 157 23.12 6.32 2.33
CA ASN A 157 23.63 4.94 2.38
C ASN A 157 22.55 3.88 2.65
N ARG A 158 21.26 4.26 2.68
CA ARG A 158 20.15 3.34 3.02
C ARG A 158 19.31 3.03 1.79
N LEU A 159 18.95 1.77 1.60
CA LEU A 159 18.01 1.34 0.57
C LEU A 159 16.60 1.33 1.17
N LEU A 160 15.78 2.30 0.81
CA LEU A 160 14.40 2.44 1.31
C LEU A 160 13.42 1.99 0.24
N SER A 161 12.26 1.44 0.63
CA SER A 161 11.16 1.24 -0.33
C SER A 161 10.09 2.31 -0.16
N PHE A 162 9.61 2.79 -1.30
CA PHE A 162 8.65 3.87 -1.41
C PHE A 162 7.37 3.34 -2.03
N GLN A 163 6.24 3.80 -1.53
CA GLN A 163 4.94 3.50 -2.12
C GLN A 163 4.65 4.49 -3.24
N TYR A 164 4.57 3.99 -4.47
CA TYR A 164 4.26 4.78 -5.66
C TYR A 164 2.82 4.66 -6.08
N GLY A 165 2.17 3.53 -5.77
CA GLY A 165 0.78 3.36 -6.12
C GLY A 165 0.00 2.38 -5.27
N LEU A 166 -1.28 2.26 -5.64
CA LEU A 166 -2.25 1.33 -5.07
C LEU A 166 -2.88 0.55 -6.21
N VAL A 167 -3.02 -0.78 -6.08
CA VAL A 167 -3.73 -1.62 -7.05
C VAL A 167 -5.18 -1.13 -7.16
N SER A 168 -5.58 -0.63 -8.33
CA SER A 168 -6.93 -0.08 -8.55
C SER A 168 -7.77 -1.00 -9.43
N TYR A 169 -7.43 -1.13 -10.71
CA TYR A 169 -8.14 -2.02 -11.63
C TYR A 169 -7.21 -2.62 -12.67
N GLY A 170 -7.62 -3.73 -13.25
CA GLY A 170 -6.83 -4.42 -14.26
C GLY A 170 -7.66 -5.47 -14.97
N SER A 171 -6.98 -6.35 -15.70
CA SER A 171 -7.64 -7.52 -16.29
C SER A 171 -8.20 -8.44 -15.22
N GLU A 172 -9.38 -9.00 -15.50
CA GLU A 172 -10.02 -10.02 -14.67
C GLU A 172 -9.25 -11.35 -14.68
N ARG A 173 -8.38 -11.57 -15.67
CA ARG A 173 -7.52 -12.74 -15.76
C ARG A 173 -6.16 -12.47 -15.10
N CYS A 174 -5.77 -13.34 -14.16
CA CYS A 174 -4.45 -13.43 -13.54
C CYS A 174 -3.38 -13.95 -14.53
N ALA A 175 -3.41 -13.48 -15.79
CA ALA A 175 -2.56 -13.98 -16.85
C ALA A 175 -1.35 -13.08 -17.08
N ALA A 176 -0.27 -13.68 -17.55
CA ALA A 176 0.91 -13.02 -18.10
C ALA A 176 0.55 -12.08 -19.28
N ASN A 177 1.40 -11.09 -19.56
CA ASN A 177 1.22 -10.06 -20.60
C ASN A 177 0.03 -9.11 -20.38
N VAL A 178 -0.21 -8.72 -19.14
CA VAL A 178 -1.31 -7.80 -18.84
C VAL A 178 -0.83 -6.62 -18.00
N ALA A 179 -1.12 -5.40 -18.48
CA ALA A 179 -1.08 -4.18 -17.70
C ALA A 179 -2.27 -4.08 -16.74
N GLY A 180 -2.05 -3.40 -15.62
CA GLY A 180 -3.05 -2.88 -14.71
C GLY A 180 -2.89 -1.37 -14.53
N VAL A 181 -3.91 -0.76 -13.95
CA VAL A 181 -3.91 0.64 -13.55
C VAL A 181 -3.88 0.73 -12.03
N TYR A 182 -3.01 1.61 -11.56
CA TYR A 182 -2.73 1.83 -10.14
C TYR A 182 -2.99 3.29 -9.81
N THR A 183 -3.50 3.59 -8.63
CA THR A 183 -3.61 4.98 -8.15
C THR A 183 -2.22 5.54 -7.90
N ASN A 184 -1.92 6.76 -8.37
CA ASN A 184 -0.63 7.43 -8.20
C ASN A 184 -0.53 8.08 -6.80
N VAL A 185 0.17 7.44 -5.87
CA VAL A 185 0.29 7.95 -4.49
C VAL A 185 1.03 9.28 -4.42
N SER A 186 2.03 9.49 -5.29
CA SER A 186 2.79 10.75 -5.35
C SER A 186 1.93 11.95 -5.79
N TYR A 187 0.91 11.69 -6.63
CA TYR A 187 -0.08 12.71 -7.02
C TYR A 187 -0.96 13.12 -5.83
N HIS A 188 -1.29 12.18 -4.94
CA HIS A 188 -2.14 12.42 -3.77
C HIS A 188 -1.39 12.84 -2.50
N ARG A 189 -0.08 13.10 -2.57
CA ARG A 189 0.76 13.38 -1.38
C ARG A 189 0.21 14.50 -0.49
N GLU A 190 -0.27 15.59 -1.09
CA GLU A 190 -0.80 16.74 -0.35
C GLU A 190 -2.13 16.40 0.31
N TRP A 191 -2.99 15.67 -0.40
CA TRP A 191 -4.24 15.15 0.15
C TRP A 191 -3.97 14.23 1.35
N ILE A 192 -3.04 13.28 1.21
CA ILE A 192 -2.65 12.36 2.30
C ILE A 192 -2.20 13.17 3.52
N PHE A 193 -1.25 14.09 3.33
CA PHE A 193 -0.70 14.91 4.41
C PHE A 193 -1.79 15.71 5.13
N ASN A 194 -2.65 16.40 4.37
CA ASN A 194 -3.73 17.22 4.92
C ASN A 194 -4.71 16.37 5.74
N LYS A 195 -5.05 15.18 5.26
CA LYS A 195 -5.93 14.25 6.00
C LYS A 195 -5.30 13.70 7.26
N MET A 196 -4.01 13.36 7.23
CA MET A 196 -3.29 12.91 8.42
C MET A 196 -3.24 14.01 9.50
N VAL A 197 -3.05 15.28 9.10
CA VAL A 197 -3.09 16.43 10.03
C VAL A 197 -4.50 16.66 10.58
N GLN A 198 -5.51 16.63 9.71
CA GLN A 198 -6.91 16.86 10.06
C GLN A 198 -7.46 15.81 11.04
N PHE A 199 -7.11 14.54 10.85
CA PHE A 199 -7.69 13.40 11.58
C PHE A 199 -6.75 12.76 12.61
N LYS A 200 -5.74 13.50 13.07
CA LYS A 200 -4.79 13.05 14.10
C LYS A 200 -5.52 12.58 15.38
N PRO A 201 -5.04 11.53 16.06
CA PRO A 201 -5.55 11.12 17.36
C PRO A 201 -5.43 12.23 18.41
N THR A 202 -6.52 12.43 19.17
CA THR A 202 -6.56 13.36 20.31
C THR A 202 -5.76 12.79 21.48
N GLY A 203 -4.82 13.57 22.04
CA GLY A 203 -4.05 13.21 23.25
C GLY A 203 -2.55 12.95 23.08
N HIS A 204 -2.04 12.87 21.84
CA HIS A 204 -0.61 12.54 21.57
C HIS A 204 0.04 13.46 20.51
N THR A 205 -0.20 14.77 20.57
CA THR A 205 0.15 15.72 19.50
C THR A 205 1.65 15.84 19.21
N THR A 206 2.52 15.73 20.21
CA THR A 206 3.99 15.82 20.04
C THR A 206 4.60 14.54 19.48
N PHE A 207 4.07 13.37 19.85
CA PHE A 207 4.52 12.05 19.37
C PHE A 207 4.04 11.74 17.94
N TRP A 208 2.91 12.33 17.54
CA TRP A 208 2.35 12.12 16.20
C TRP A 208 3.14 12.82 15.10
N LEU A 209 3.60 14.05 15.34
CA LEU A 209 4.38 14.80 14.35
C LEU A 209 5.73 14.13 14.06
N SER A 210 6.41 13.59 15.07
CA SER A 210 7.68 12.87 14.86
C SER A 210 7.49 11.57 14.06
N LYS A 211 6.40 10.83 14.27
CA LYS A 211 6.07 9.65 13.46
C LYS A 211 5.65 10.00 12.03
N LEU A 212 4.92 11.10 11.83
CA LEU A 212 4.54 11.61 10.51
C LEU A 212 5.80 11.97 9.69
N VAL A 213 6.74 12.68 10.32
CA VAL A 213 8.05 13.00 9.73
C VAL A 213 8.84 11.73 9.43
N GLY A 214 8.76 10.68 10.25
CA GLY A 214 9.39 9.39 9.99
C GLY A 214 8.78 8.58 8.81
N GLN A 215 7.54 8.87 8.41
CA GLN A 215 6.88 8.28 7.23
C GLN A 215 7.17 9.07 5.94
N THR A 216 7.41 10.37 6.07
CA THR A 216 7.85 11.25 4.98
C THR A 216 9.36 11.28 4.92
N CYS A 217 9.97 10.58 3.96
CA CYS A 217 11.42 10.43 3.90
C CYS A 217 12.12 11.71 3.36
N ASN A 218 11.97 12.88 4.02
CA ASN A 218 12.54 14.19 3.63
C ASN A 218 13.46 14.86 4.70
N ILE A 219 14.76 14.79 4.42
CA ILE A 219 15.91 15.74 4.52
C ILE A 219 16.35 16.50 5.81
N THR A 220 15.63 16.64 6.93
CA THR A 220 16.23 17.37 8.09
C THR A 220 16.42 16.66 9.42
N ASP A 221 15.75 15.53 9.70
CA ASP A 221 15.92 14.86 11.00
C ASP A 221 16.13 13.35 10.85
N ILE A 222 17.38 12.97 10.56
CA ILE A 222 17.83 11.59 10.78
C ILE A 222 18.23 11.46 12.25
N ILE A 223 17.28 11.11 13.12
CA ILE A 223 17.60 10.27 14.28
C ILE A 223 16.61 9.10 14.33
N ARG A 224 17.19 7.93 14.05
CA ARG A 224 16.74 6.56 14.33
C ARG A 224 15.50 6.03 13.60
N ASN A 225 15.84 5.11 12.69
CA ASN A 225 15.13 3.90 12.30
C ASN A 225 13.77 4.08 11.63
N ILE A 226 13.63 3.45 10.45
CA ILE A 226 12.38 2.87 9.89
C ILE A 226 12.68 2.34 8.48
N GLU A 227 12.17 1.13 8.22
CA GLU A 227 12.08 0.45 6.91
C GLU A 227 10.90 -0.56 6.96
N LEU A 228 9.73 -0.21 6.38
CA LEU A 228 8.68 -1.00 5.68
C LEU A 228 7.56 -1.84 6.33
N MET A 229 6.34 -1.69 5.74
CA MET A 229 5.24 -2.68 5.72
C MET A 229 4.47 -2.68 4.41
N TYR A 230 3.91 -3.86 4.15
CA TYR A 230 2.78 -4.17 3.29
C TYR A 230 1.57 -4.49 4.18
N ASN A 231 0.39 -3.93 3.89
CA ASN A 231 -0.83 -4.17 4.68
C ASN A 231 -1.81 -5.07 3.93
N ARG A 232 -2.41 -6.04 4.63
CA ARG A 232 -3.60 -6.77 4.16
C ARG A 232 -4.83 -6.22 4.88
N ILE A 233 -5.82 -5.79 4.11
CA ILE A 233 -7.16 -5.51 4.63
C ILE A 233 -7.89 -6.86 4.67
N VAL A 234 -8.32 -7.29 5.85
CA VAL A 234 -9.04 -8.56 6.03
C VAL A 234 -10.50 -8.24 6.27
N TYR A 235 -11.38 -8.89 5.50
CA TYR A 235 -12.83 -8.80 5.63
C TYR A 235 -13.30 -9.96 6.52
N GLU A 236 -14.04 -9.68 7.58
CA GLU A 236 -14.82 -10.70 8.31
C GLU A 236 -16.28 -10.57 7.89
N ASN A 237 -16.91 -11.70 7.55
CA ASN A 237 -18.36 -11.85 7.39
C ASN A 237 -18.95 -12.39 8.69
#